data_AF-A0A930HXM3-F1
#
_entry.id   AF-A0A930HXM3-F1
#
_cell.length_a   1.000
_cell.length_b   1.000
_cell.length_c   1.000
_cell.angle_alpha   90.00
_cell.angle_beta   90.00
_cell.angle_gamma   90.00
#
_symmetry.space_group_name_H-M   'P 1'
#
loop_
_entity.id
_entity.type
_entity.pdbx_description
1 polymer ?
#
loop_
_entity_poly.entity_id
_entity_poly.type
_entity_poly.pdbx_seq_one_letter_code
_entity_poly.pdbx_strand_id
1 'polypeptide(L)'
;MKKHLILLCVLAFLASLHVVAQSIRKQIESHPELSANNYLAYPAPSGKLTPAPSGYLPVYLSHYGRHGSRYLIHAQQYLRPIETLQRADSAGVLTNEGKEVLKKLRLMYTESYKRWGELTLLGAQQHQQIARRMYNRFPSVFRDSVWVDAKSTDVIRCILSMENELQELIR
;
A
#
# COMPACT_ATOMS: atom_id res chain seq x y z
N MET A 1 -2.95 -11.26 -54.90
CA MET A 1 -3.76 -11.32 -53.66
C MET A 1 -3.08 -12.07 -52.51
N LYS A 2 -2.71 -13.36 -52.65
CA LYS A 2 -2.07 -14.14 -51.56
C LYS A 2 -0.76 -13.54 -51.01
N LYS A 3 0.11 -13.00 -51.87
CA LYS A 3 1.38 -12.37 -51.45
C LYS A 3 1.18 -11.10 -50.61
N HIS A 4 0.17 -10.29 -50.93
CA HIS A 4 -0.17 -9.09 -50.16
C HIS A 4 -0.80 -9.45 -48.81
N LEU A 5 -1.61 -10.50 -48.75
CA LEU A 5 -2.18 -11.01 -47.49
C LEU A 5 -1.07 -11.51 -46.55
N ILE A 6 -0.10 -12.27 -47.07
CA ILE A 6 1.06 -12.72 -46.28
C ILE A 6 1.88 -11.53 -45.76
N LEU A 7 2.15 -10.54 -46.62
CA LEU A 7 2.87 -9.33 -46.21
C LEU A 7 2.13 -8.57 -45.11
N LEU A 8 0.80 -8.45 -45.20
CA LEU A 8 -0.04 -7.79 -44.22
C LEU A 8 -0.06 -8.54 -42.88
N CYS A 9 -0.11 -9.88 -42.91
CA CYS A 9 0.02 -10.72 -41.73
C CYS A 9 1.40 -10.59 -41.08
N VAL A 10 2.47 -10.53 -41.86
CA VAL A 10 3.85 -10.32 -41.35
C VAL A 10 3.99 -8.93 -40.73
N LEU A 11 3.44 -7.88 -41.36
CA LEU A 11 3.47 -6.51 -40.81
C LEU A 11 2.66 -6.40 -39.51
N ALA A 12 1.48 -7.02 -39.43
CA ALA A 12 0.69 -7.09 -38.20
C ALA A 12 1.41 -7.87 -37.09
N PHE A 13 2.09 -8.97 -37.43
CA PHE A 13 2.90 -9.75 -36.49
C PHE A 13 4.11 -8.95 -36.00
N LEU A 14 4.84 -8.26 -36.89
CA LEU A 14 5.96 -7.40 -36.53
C LEU A 14 5.53 -6.21 -35.67
N ALA A 15 4.37 -5.60 -35.95
CA ALA A 15 3.81 -4.54 -35.12
C ALA A 15 3.45 -5.02 -33.69
N SER A 16 3.05 -6.30 -33.54
CA SER A 16 2.79 -6.91 -32.24
C SER A 16 4.05 -7.21 -31.41
N LEU A 17 5.24 -7.17 -32.01
CA LEU A 17 6.52 -7.31 -31.29
C LEU A 17 6.91 -6.04 -30.52
N HIS A 18 6.18 -4.93 -30.69
CA HIS A 18 6.35 -3.70 -29.90
C HIS A 18 5.54 -3.68 -28.60
N VAL A 19 5.24 -4.85 -28.01
CA VAL A 19 4.84 -4.90 -26.61
C VAL A 19 6.05 -4.51 -25.78
N VAL A 20 6.19 -3.21 -25.49
CA VAL A 20 7.16 -2.71 -24.52
C VAL A 20 6.81 -3.33 -23.19
N ALA A 21 7.56 -4.36 -22.79
CA ALA A 21 7.45 -4.92 -21.46
C ALA A 21 7.70 -3.79 -20.45
N GLN A 22 6.81 -3.67 -19.46
CA GLN A 22 6.99 -2.71 -18.37
C GLN A 22 8.30 -3.05 -17.64
N SER A 23 9.26 -2.12 -17.68
CA SER A 23 10.52 -2.31 -16.94
C SER A 23 10.29 -1.91 -15.49
N ILE A 24 10.15 -2.92 -14.62
CA ILE A 24 10.05 -2.71 -13.16
C ILE A 24 11.23 -1.86 -12.66
N ARG A 25 12.43 -2.04 -13.22
CA ARG A 25 13.59 -1.23 -12.87
C ARG A 25 13.35 0.25 -13.16
N LYS A 26 12.90 0.61 -14.37
CA LYS A 26 12.57 2.01 -14.71
C LYS A 26 11.43 2.57 -13.85
N GLN A 27 10.46 1.73 -13.48
CA GLN A 27 9.39 2.12 -12.57
C GLN A 27 9.93 2.44 -11.16
N ILE A 28 10.79 1.60 -10.60
CA ILE A 28 11.43 1.85 -9.30
C ILE A 28 12.40 3.05 -9.38
N GLU A 29 13.12 3.23 -10.49
CA GLU A 29 14.00 4.39 -10.68
C GLU A 29 13.21 5.71 -10.67
N SER A 30 12.02 5.73 -11.28
CA SER A 30 11.13 6.90 -11.26
C SER A 30 10.33 7.06 -9.96
N HIS A 31 10.04 5.95 -9.28
CA HIS A 31 9.25 5.88 -8.06
C HIS A 31 9.93 4.95 -7.04
N PRO A 32 10.99 5.41 -6.35
CA PRO A 32 11.81 4.58 -5.47
C PRO A 32 11.01 3.86 -4.38
N GLU A 33 9.90 4.43 -3.94
CA GLU A 33 8.98 3.84 -2.96
C GLU A 33 8.39 2.51 -3.42
N LEU A 34 8.29 2.24 -4.73
CA LEU A 34 7.82 0.96 -5.26
C LEU A 34 8.76 -0.20 -4.89
N SER A 35 10.02 0.08 -4.54
CA SER A 35 10.95 -0.94 -4.02
C SER A 35 10.49 -1.53 -2.68
N ALA A 36 9.61 -0.83 -1.94
CA ALA A 36 9.05 -1.33 -0.68
C ALA A 36 8.03 -2.45 -0.87
N ASN A 37 7.58 -2.74 -2.11
CA ASN A 37 6.61 -3.79 -2.40
C ASN A 37 5.37 -3.68 -1.48
N ASN A 38 4.99 -4.75 -0.79
CA ASN A 38 3.86 -4.82 0.14
C ASN A 38 3.99 -3.93 1.38
N TYR A 39 5.13 -3.25 1.58
CA TYR A 39 5.36 -2.26 2.62
C TYR A 39 5.15 -0.82 2.15
N LEU A 40 4.86 -0.60 0.86
CA LEU A 40 4.48 0.71 0.35
C LEU A 40 3.24 1.22 1.10
N ALA A 41 3.33 2.44 1.61
CA ALA A 41 2.19 3.12 2.23
C ALA A 41 1.06 3.29 1.21
N TYR A 42 -0.20 3.17 1.65
CA TYR A 42 -1.35 3.18 0.75
C TYR A 42 -1.36 4.45 -0.12
N PRO A 43 -1.24 4.33 -1.46
CA PRO A 43 -1.31 5.47 -2.35
C PRO A 43 -2.77 5.90 -2.48
N ALA A 44 -3.07 7.15 -2.13
CA ALA A 44 -4.43 7.66 -2.27
C ALA A 44 -4.86 7.62 -3.76
N PRO A 45 -6.02 7.02 -4.09
CA PRO A 45 -6.46 6.90 -5.47
C PRO A 45 -6.79 8.27 -6.05
N SER A 46 -6.12 8.62 -7.15
CA SER A 46 -6.37 9.82 -7.94
C SER A 46 -7.37 9.56 -9.07
N GLY A 47 -7.96 10.63 -9.61
CA GLY A 47 -8.88 10.56 -10.74
C GLY A 47 -10.37 10.64 -10.38
N LYS A 48 -11.18 10.79 -11.43
CA LYS A 48 -12.64 10.89 -11.33
C LYS A 48 -13.24 9.48 -11.44
N LEU A 49 -14.20 9.17 -10.57
CA LEU A 49 -14.98 7.94 -10.70
C LEU A 49 -15.91 8.02 -11.90
N THR A 50 -16.13 6.87 -12.56
CA THR A 50 -17.19 6.73 -13.55
C THR A 50 -18.54 6.97 -12.88
N PRO A 51 -19.40 7.87 -13.40
CA PRO A 51 -20.72 8.10 -12.84
C PRO A 51 -21.60 6.86 -12.98
N ALA A 52 -22.61 6.73 -12.11
CA ALA A 52 -23.65 5.74 -12.29
C ALA A 52 -24.41 5.99 -13.61
N PRO A 53 -24.94 4.94 -14.28
CA PRO A 53 -25.79 5.11 -15.44
C PRO A 53 -27.00 6.01 -15.16
N SER A 54 -27.51 6.68 -16.18
CA SER A 54 -28.70 7.56 -16.04
C SER A 54 -29.87 6.78 -15.44
N GLY A 55 -30.49 7.34 -14.40
CA GLY A 55 -31.60 6.74 -13.66
C GLY A 55 -31.19 5.76 -12.54
N TYR A 56 -29.89 5.49 -12.35
CA TYR A 56 -29.40 4.59 -11.30
C TYR A 56 -28.62 5.32 -10.22
N LEU A 57 -28.74 4.85 -8.98
CA LEU A 57 -27.97 5.32 -7.83
C LEU A 57 -27.31 4.14 -7.10
N PRO A 58 -26.11 4.31 -6.54
CA PRO A 58 -25.53 3.33 -5.62
C PRO A 58 -26.41 3.18 -4.37
N VAL A 59 -26.76 1.95 -4.03
CA VAL A 59 -27.59 1.60 -2.86
C VAL A 59 -26.90 0.67 -1.87
N TYR A 60 -25.75 0.10 -2.24
CA TYR A 60 -24.98 -0.83 -1.43
C TYR A 60 -23.49 -0.67 -1.70
N LEU A 61 -22.67 -0.84 -0.66
CA LEU A 61 -21.23 -0.84 -0.76
C LEU A 61 -20.67 -2.06 -0.04
N SER A 62 -19.90 -2.87 -0.78
CA SER A 62 -19.10 -3.95 -0.21
C SER A 62 -17.64 -3.54 -0.23
N HIS A 63 -16.99 -3.56 0.92
CA HIS A 63 -15.59 -3.19 1.08
C HIS A 63 -14.77 -4.36 1.61
N TYR A 64 -13.58 -4.58 1.04
CA TYR A 64 -12.57 -5.47 1.58
C TYR A 64 -11.23 -4.73 1.64
N GLY A 65 -10.77 -4.47 2.85
CA GLY A 65 -9.56 -3.68 3.12
C GLY A 65 -8.47 -4.51 3.78
N ARG A 66 -7.23 -4.36 3.32
CA ARG A 66 -6.05 -4.78 4.10
C ARG A 66 -5.86 -3.84 5.27
N HIS A 67 -5.29 -4.33 6.38
CA HIS A 67 -4.84 -3.47 7.48
C HIS A 67 -3.93 -2.33 6.97
N GLY A 68 -3.94 -1.19 7.67
CA GLY A 68 -3.10 -0.04 7.34
C GLY A 68 -1.60 -0.28 7.60
N SER A 69 -0.78 0.74 7.37
CA SER A 69 0.65 0.74 7.72
C SER A 69 0.88 0.33 9.18
N ARG A 70 1.92 -0.49 9.40
CA ARG A 70 2.23 -1.11 10.69
C ARG A 70 3.73 -1.19 10.93
N TYR A 71 4.15 -1.43 12.17
CA TYR A 71 5.52 -1.84 12.48
C TYR A 71 5.83 -3.25 11.94
N LEU A 72 7.11 -3.63 11.91
CA LEU A 72 7.51 -4.99 11.60
C LEU A 72 7.01 -5.94 12.70
N ILE A 73 6.77 -7.20 12.34
CA ILE A 73 6.02 -8.15 13.18
C ILE A 73 6.89 -8.86 14.21
N HIS A 74 8.21 -8.82 14.08
CA HIS A 74 9.14 -9.43 15.01
C HIS A 74 10.33 -8.53 15.31
N ALA A 75 10.76 -8.50 16.57
CA ALA A 75 11.97 -7.79 17.01
C ALA A 75 13.20 -8.15 16.16
N GLN A 76 13.35 -9.42 15.78
CA GLN A 76 14.51 -9.89 15.01
C GLN A 76 14.65 -9.23 13.63
N GLN A 77 13.56 -8.71 13.05
CA GLN A 77 13.63 -7.99 11.78
C GLN A 77 14.39 -6.67 11.91
N TYR A 78 14.39 -6.07 13.11
CA TYR A 78 15.20 -4.90 13.44
C TYR A 78 16.58 -5.28 13.97
N LEU A 79 16.67 -6.30 14.83
CA LEU A 79 17.93 -6.68 15.49
C LEU A 79 18.95 -7.25 14.51
N ARG A 80 18.54 -8.10 13.57
CA ARG A 80 19.46 -8.74 12.61
C ARG A 80 20.35 -7.73 11.85
N PRO A 81 19.81 -6.67 11.22
CA PRO A 81 20.66 -5.67 10.56
C PRO A 81 21.48 -4.84 11.56
N ILE A 82 20.94 -4.52 12.75
CA ILE A 82 21.69 -3.80 13.80
C ILE A 82 22.92 -4.59 14.25
N GLU A 83 22.75 -5.86 14.62
CA GLU A 83 23.83 -6.76 15.05
C GLU A 83 24.88 -6.96 13.96
N THR A 84 24.45 -7.02 12.69
CA THR A 84 25.36 -7.15 11.55
C THR A 84 26.24 -5.92 11.38
N LEU A 85 25.65 -4.72 11.38
CA LEU A 85 26.42 -3.48 11.26
C LEU A 85 27.25 -3.21 12.52
N GLN A 86 26.76 -3.57 13.71
CA GLN A 86 27.50 -3.40 14.95
C GLN A 86 28.75 -4.30 15.00
N ARG A 87 28.70 -5.52 14.45
CA ARG A 87 29.91 -6.35 14.29
C ARG A 87 30.92 -5.71 13.33
N ALA A 88 30.45 -5.16 12.21
CA ALA A 88 31.32 -4.44 11.27
C ALA A 88 31.95 -3.17 11.90
N ASP A 89 31.18 -2.44 12.70
CA ASP A 89 31.65 -1.26 13.44
C ASP A 89 32.73 -1.64 14.46
N SER A 90 32.47 -2.70 15.24
CA SER A 90 33.41 -3.21 16.25
C SER A 90 34.73 -3.72 15.63
N ALA A 91 34.69 -4.18 14.38
CA ALA A 91 35.86 -4.61 13.63
C ALA A 91 36.58 -3.45 12.92
N GLY A 92 36.08 -2.21 13.01
CA GLY A 92 36.68 -1.04 12.37
C GLY A 92 36.52 -0.97 10.85
N VAL A 93 35.62 -1.78 10.26
CA VAL A 93 35.42 -1.87 8.80
C VAL A 93 34.14 -1.18 8.31
N LEU A 94 33.36 -0.59 9.22
CA LEU A 94 32.12 0.10 8.87
C LEU A 94 32.40 1.53 8.39
N THR A 95 31.90 1.87 7.20
CA THR A 95 32.01 3.22 6.63
C THR A 95 31.17 4.23 7.43
N ASN A 96 31.37 5.53 7.18
CA ASN A 96 30.57 6.59 7.79
C ASN A 96 29.08 6.47 7.43
N GLU A 97 28.77 6.13 6.18
CA GLU A 97 27.39 5.87 5.72
C GLU A 97 26.80 4.66 6.45
N GLY A 98 27.59 3.61 6.65
CA GLY A 98 27.19 2.44 7.41
C GLY A 98 26.86 2.77 8.87
N LYS A 99 27.63 3.66 9.50
CA LYS A 99 27.37 4.16 10.87
C LYS A 99 26.06 4.96 10.94
N GLU A 100 25.78 5.78 9.93
CA GLU A 100 24.49 6.50 9.85
C GLU A 100 23.30 5.55 9.65
N VAL A 101 23.44 4.49 8.85
CA VAL A 101 22.42 3.45 8.72
C VAL A 101 22.20 2.74 10.06
N LEU A 102 23.28 2.36 10.77
CA LEU A 102 23.18 1.74 12.09
C LEU A 102 22.43 2.65 13.09
N LYS A 103 22.71 3.95 13.09
CA LYS A 103 21.98 4.93 13.92
C LYS A 103 20.49 4.97 13.58
N LYS A 104 20.13 5.01 12.30
CA LYS A 104 18.71 4.99 11.86
C LYS A 104 18.00 3.71 12.27
N LEU A 105 18.64 2.55 12.11
CA LEU A 105 18.07 1.27 12.52
C LEU A 105 17.83 1.21 14.03
N ARG A 106 18.76 1.74 14.84
CA ARG A 106 18.57 1.84 16.30
C ARG A 106 17.38 2.74 16.66
N LEU A 107 17.21 3.88 16.01
CA LEU A 107 16.05 4.75 16.20
C LEU A 107 14.73 4.02 15.84
N MET A 108 14.71 3.31 14.71
CA MET A 108 13.56 2.50 14.30
C MET A 108 13.23 1.41 15.32
N TYR A 109 14.25 0.73 15.87
CA TYR A 109 14.05 -0.29 16.91
C TYR A 109 13.48 0.31 18.20
N THR A 110 14.02 1.44 18.66
CA THR A 110 13.52 2.11 19.86
C THR A 110 12.06 2.54 19.71
N GLU A 111 11.71 3.15 18.58
CA GLU A 111 10.33 3.59 18.28
C GLU A 111 9.34 2.42 18.22
N SER A 112 9.80 1.25 17.77
CA SER A 112 8.97 0.05 17.60
C SER A 112 9.04 -0.92 18.78
N TYR A 113 9.79 -0.61 19.83
CA TYR A 113 10.06 -1.52 20.94
C TYR A 113 8.75 -1.97 21.61
N LYS A 114 8.50 -3.29 21.61
CA LYS A 114 7.26 -3.95 22.10
C LYS A 114 5.98 -3.59 21.34
N ARG A 115 6.09 -2.94 20.18
CA ARG A 115 4.97 -2.54 19.30
C ARG A 115 4.92 -3.37 18.02
N TRP A 116 5.39 -4.61 18.09
CA TRP A 116 5.58 -5.47 16.92
C TRP A 116 4.26 -5.76 16.22
N GLY A 117 4.18 -5.41 14.95
CA GLY A 117 2.96 -5.58 14.16
C GLY A 117 1.80 -4.68 14.55
N GLU A 118 1.99 -3.73 15.48
CA GLU A 118 1.00 -2.71 15.84
C GLU A 118 0.73 -1.79 14.64
N LEU A 119 -0.52 -1.35 14.50
CA LEU A 119 -0.92 -0.35 13.52
C LEU A 119 -0.22 0.98 13.85
N THR A 120 0.36 1.65 12.85
CA THR A 120 0.95 2.98 13.07
C THR A 120 -0.10 4.08 12.99
N LEU A 121 0.25 5.29 13.43
CA LEU A 121 -0.59 6.48 13.22
C LEU A 121 -0.91 6.70 11.73
N LEU A 122 0.06 6.46 10.84
CA LEU A 122 -0.17 6.51 9.40
C LEU A 122 -1.19 5.45 8.95
N GLY A 123 -1.12 4.24 9.50
CA GLY A 123 -2.09 3.18 9.22
C GLY A 123 -3.52 3.56 9.62
N ALA A 124 -3.67 4.19 10.78
CA ALA A 124 -4.95 4.74 11.24
C ALA A 124 -5.48 5.83 10.29
N GLN A 125 -4.64 6.80 9.93
CA GLN A 125 -4.98 7.89 9.01
C GLN A 125 -5.37 7.37 7.62
N GLN A 126 -4.73 6.31 7.12
CA GLN A 126 -5.09 5.70 5.84
C GLN A 126 -6.54 5.22 5.85
N HIS A 127 -6.96 4.52 6.90
CA HIS A 127 -8.33 4.00 7.04
C HIS A 127 -9.36 5.10 7.25
N GLN A 128 -9.05 6.11 8.07
CA GLN A 128 -9.89 7.31 8.19
C GLN A 128 -10.10 7.98 6.83
N GLN A 129 -9.02 8.21 6.07
CA GLN A 129 -9.15 8.83 4.76
C GLN A 129 -9.86 7.93 3.73
N ILE A 130 -9.78 6.61 3.86
CA ILE A 130 -10.55 5.68 3.03
C ILE A 130 -12.05 5.85 3.31
N ALA A 131 -12.47 5.79 4.58
CA ALA A 131 -13.86 6.05 4.98
C ALA A 131 -14.36 7.42 4.51
N ARG A 132 -13.57 8.48 4.74
CA ARG A 132 -13.94 9.84 4.33
C ARG A 132 -14.20 9.93 2.83
N ARG A 133 -13.33 9.32 2.02
CA ARG A 133 -13.53 9.26 0.55
C ARG A 133 -14.72 8.39 0.19
N MET A 134 -14.93 7.27 0.87
CA MET A 134 -16.05 6.37 0.65
C MET A 134 -17.39 7.11 0.84
N TYR A 135 -17.54 7.78 1.97
CA TYR A 135 -18.70 8.60 2.29
C TYR A 135 -18.92 9.71 1.25
N ASN A 136 -17.88 10.50 0.97
CA ASN A 136 -17.97 11.62 0.03
C ASN A 136 -18.29 11.18 -1.41
N ARG A 137 -17.83 10.01 -1.83
CA ARG A 137 -18.02 9.48 -3.20
C ARG A 137 -19.37 8.79 -3.38
N PHE A 138 -19.93 8.22 -2.32
CA PHE A 138 -21.17 7.44 -2.39
C PHE A 138 -22.21 7.90 -1.37
N PRO A 139 -22.53 9.21 -1.30
CA PRO A 139 -23.43 9.74 -0.27
C PRO A 139 -24.81 9.09 -0.30
N SER A 140 -25.28 8.63 -1.47
CA SER A 140 -26.58 7.96 -1.61
C SER A 140 -26.68 6.66 -0.81
N VAL A 141 -25.56 5.96 -0.59
CA VAL A 141 -25.47 4.72 0.18
C VAL A 141 -25.55 5.00 1.68
N PHE A 142 -25.07 6.17 2.11
CA PHE A 142 -25.01 6.59 3.51
C PHE A 142 -26.15 7.54 3.90
N ARG A 143 -27.23 7.61 3.10
CA ARG A 143 -28.42 8.42 3.44
C ARG A 143 -29.19 7.80 4.59
N ASP A 144 -29.82 8.65 5.40
CA ASP A 144 -30.68 8.27 6.51
C ASP A 144 -29.96 7.40 7.56
N SER A 145 -30.70 6.54 8.29
CA SER A 145 -30.13 5.58 9.23
C SER A 145 -29.62 4.36 8.47
N VAL A 146 -28.31 4.27 8.27
CA VAL A 146 -27.64 3.14 7.61
C VAL A 146 -27.07 2.16 8.63
N TRP A 147 -27.31 0.87 8.38
CA TRP A 147 -26.66 -0.20 9.11
C TRP A 147 -25.34 -0.58 8.43
N VAL A 148 -24.24 -0.52 9.19
CA VAL A 148 -22.91 -0.93 8.74
C VAL A 148 -22.52 -2.21 9.48
N ASP A 149 -22.33 -3.31 8.73
CA ASP A 149 -21.75 -4.55 9.24
C ASP A 149 -20.26 -4.58 8.93
N ALA A 150 -19.43 -4.49 9.96
CA ALA A 150 -17.97 -4.48 9.84
C ALA A 150 -17.37 -5.70 10.53
N LYS A 151 -16.47 -6.39 9.82
CA LYS A 151 -15.82 -7.62 10.27
C LYS A 151 -14.32 -7.52 10.03
N SER A 152 -13.55 -8.05 10.96
CA SER A 152 -12.10 -8.18 10.85
C SER A 152 -11.66 -9.57 11.31
N THR A 153 -10.44 -9.96 10.94
CA THR A 153 -9.79 -11.10 11.58
C THR A 153 -9.42 -10.75 13.02
N ASP A 154 -9.08 -11.76 13.82
CA ASP A 154 -8.63 -11.64 15.23
C ASP A 154 -7.27 -10.94 15.40
N VAL A 155 -6.60 -10.60 14.30
CA VAL A 155 -5.32 -9.89 14.32
C VAL A 155 -5.56 -8.43 14.70
N ILE A 156 -5.03 -7.98 15.84
CA ILE A 156 -5.27 -6.65 16.43
C ILE A 156 -5.18 -5.48 15.43
N ARG A 157 -4.15 -5.44 14.57
CA ARG A 157 -4.00 -4.37 13.56
C ARG A 157 -5.15 -4.33 12.54
N CYS A 158 -5.81 -5.45 12.25
CA CYS A 158 -7.00 -5.52 11.41
C CYS A 158 -8.20 -4.92 12.14
N ILE A 159 -8.39 -5.28 13.42
CA ILE A 159 -9.43 -4.71 14.29
C ILE A 159 -9.27 -3.18 14.38
N LEU A 160 -8.05 -2.70 14.66
CA LEU A 160 -7.78 -1.26 14.76
C LEU A 160 -7.94 -0.52 13.43
N SER A 161 -7.66 -1.18 12.31
CA SER A 161 -7.90 -0.59 10.98
C SER A 161 -9.38 -0.41 10.71
N MET A 162 -10.17 -1.47 10.96
CA MET A 162 -11.63 -1.45 10.88
C MET A 162 -12.23 -0.37 11.80
N GLU A 163 -11.76 -0.30 13.05
CA GLU A 163 -12.22 0.70 14.02
C GLU A 163 -11.95 2.13 13.54
N ASN A 164 -10.78 2.40 12.95
CA ASN A 164 -10.47 3.73 12.41
C ASN A 164 -11.37 4.12 11.24
N GLU A 165 -11.82 3.16 10.44
CA GLU A 165 -12.79 3.40 9.37
C GLU A 165 -14.18 3.69 9.95
N LEU A 166 -14.64 2.88 10.91
CA LEU A 166 -15.94 3.07 11.59
C LEU A 166 -16.01 4.40 12.36
N GLN A 167 -14.96 4.74 13.11
CA GLN A 167 -14.86 5.99 13.86
C GLN A 167 -14.92 7.21 12.93
N GLU A 168 -14.45 7.07 11.69
CA GLU A 168 -14.56 8.14 10.71
C GLU A 168 -15.99 8.27 10.15
N LEU A 169 -16.71 7.17 9.97
CA LEU A 169 -18.08 7.17 9.45
C LEU A 169 -19.13 7.69 10.44
N ILE A 170 -18.84 7.67 11.74
CA ILE A 170 -19.73 8.22 12.78
C ILE A 170 -19.51 9.72 13.07
N ARG A 171 -18.54 10.35 12.41
CA ARG A 171 -18.23 11.79 12.55
C ARG A 171 -19.05 12.64 11.59
#